data_AF-A0A2R6N6N5-F1
#
_entry.id   AF-A0A2R6N6N5-F1
#
_cell.length_a   1.000
_cell.length_b   1.000
_cell.length_c   1.000
_cell.angle_alpha   90.00
_cell.angle_beta   90.00
_cell.angle_gamma   90.00
#
_symmetry.space_group_name_H-M   'P 1'
#
loop_
_entity.id
_entity.type
_entity.pdbx_description
1 polymer ?
#
loop_
_entity_poly.entity_id
_entity_poly.type
_entity_poly.pdbx_seq_one_letter_code
_entity_poly.pdbx_strand_id
1 'polypeptide(L)'
;MSAGPSLRTALALLPVALLVVSGGWVASSQSADADQAADAEAEYVELEDGTQIWPYHSQTISHSTRTLPINVVVYGDAEIVEQILAQGAGEWEEVPEQQQDVSPDEESATIEGPRVDWDPAEGAVRYLALRTPGEGIHYWKPADYHLHDGEYFGSRHHVRAYVDPTDRTWTAIQAHREHWDWFRLRHTVHSVEEAQSHVDQRFQGREYAELRREQFGNSKGSDANGWVSVVELEQWLLAGGTMLVGFATTQRRIATALDRWDDTGSAALLAGAVAVPYLFVRFGSIAAHGALPGIDPWLLVAAFLPVLVVGEPVLTYLAARRLDATPAFAVAALAFLVTLLFDYTVLGVRSLPLDTVVHHVAVVAAIGFIAAGASRSARDPDADLGHVRTGVLLWIVVGVLPLLRFVYPI
;
A
#
# COMPACT_ATOMS: atom_id res chain seq x y z
N MET A 1 32.93 24.17 -23.14
CA MET A 1 32.68 23.59 -21.80
C MET A 1 31.90 22.30 -21.97
N SER A 2 32.57 21.16 -22.06
CA SER A 2 31.91 19.86 -22.17
C SER A 2 31.43 19.41 -20.80
N ALA A 3 30.12 19.22 -20.62
CA ALA A 3 29.58 18.49 -19.48
C ALA A 3 30.34 17.16 -19.30
N GLY A 4 30.89 16.92 -18.11
CA GLY A 4 31.60 15.70 -17.76
C GLY A 4 30.73 14.44 -17.94
N PRO A 5 31.34 13.25 -18.10
CA PRO A 5 30.62 12.01 -18.38
C PRO A 5 29.54 11.70 -17.34
N SER A 6 29.77 12.06 -16.08
CA SER A 6 28.81 11.86 -14.98
C SER A 6 27.52 12.68 -15.11
N LEU A 7 27.64 13.94 -15.56
CA LEU A 7 26.49 14.83 -15.79
C LEU A 7 25.67 14.36 -16.99
N ARG A 8 26.32 13.78 -18.01
CA ARG A 8 25.65 13.19 -19.18
C ARG A 8 24.89 11.92 -18.83
N THR A 9 25.44 11.06 -17.97
CA THR A 9 24.75 9.86 -17.49
C THR A 9 23.59 10.23 -16.56
N ALA A 10 23.75 11.22 -15.69
CA ALA A 10 22.67 11.76 -14.87
C ALA A 10 21.55 12.35 -15.73
N LEU A 11 21.88 13.16 -16.74
CA LEU A 11 20.92 13.72 -17.71
C LEU A 11 20.33 12.67 -18.65
N ALA A 12 20.95 11.50 -18.83
CA ALA A 12 20.41 10.41 -19.63
C ALA A 12 19.47 9.51 -18.81
N LEU A 13 19.73 9.33 -17.51
CA LEU A 13 18.86 8.60 -16.60
C LEU A 13 17.70 9.44 -16.10
N LEU A 14 17.84 10.78 -16.03
CA LEU A 14 16.77 11.69 -15.64
C LEU A 14 15.53 11.56 -16.51
N PRO A 15 15.59 11.55 -17.86
CA PRO A 15 14.42 11.34 -18.71
C PRO A 15 13.93 9.90 -18.69
N VAL A 16 14.73 8.89 -18.35
CA VAL A 16 14.23 7.51 -18.15
C VAL A 16 13.46 7.43 -16.82
N ALA A 17 14.00 7.99 -15.75
CA ALA A 17 13.30 8.13 -14.47
C ALA A 17 12.07 9.04 -14.60
N LEU A 18 12.17 10.13 -15.38
CA LEU A 18 11.03 10.99 -15.68
C LEU A 18 10.01 10.24 -16.53
N LEU A 19 10.38 9.58 -17.64
CA LEU A 19 9.47 8.84 -18.53
C LEU A 19 8.82 7.63 -17.85
N VAL A 20 9.52 6.96 -16.96
CA VAL A 20 8.97 5.87 -16.14
C VAL A 20 8.01 6.40 -15.08
N VAL A 21 8.18 7.66 -14.64
CA VAL A 21 7.29 8.36 -13.71
C VAL A 21 6.20 9.20 -14.43
N SER A 22 6.42 9.56 -15.70
CA SER A 22 5.63 10.51 -16.49
C SER A 22 5.04 9.89 -17.74
N GLY A 23 5.02 8.56 -17.86
CA GLY A 23 4.41 7.83 -18.97
C GLY A 23 2.91 8.10 -19.19
N GLY A 24 2.29 8.97 -18.37
CA GLY A 24 0.91 9.43 -18.51
C GLY A 24 0.74 10.89 -18.96
N TRP A 25 1.71 11.49 -19.65
CA TRP A 25 1.61 12.91 -20.05
C TRP A 25 1.59 13.12 -21.58
N VAL A 26 0.43 12.87 -22.19
CA VAL A 26 0.00 13.45 -23.47
C VAL A 26 -1.48 13.85 -23.33
N ALA A 27 -1.80 15.09 -23.68
CA ALA A 27 -3.12 15.70 -23.49
C ALA A 27 -4.16 15.30 -24.56
N SER A 28 -5.44 15.13 -24.18
CA SER A 28 -6.62 15.88 -24.66
C SER A 28 -7.97 15.11 -24.61
N SER A 29 -9.00 15.79 -24.08
CA SER A 29 -10.47 15.74 -24.34
C SER A 29 -11.22 14.39 -24.42
N GLN A 30 -11.25 13.57 -23.35
CA GLN A 30 -11.98 12.27 -23.37
C GLN A 30 -12.78 11.90 -22.11
N SER A 31 -13.11 12.83 -21.19
CA SER A 31 -13.85 12.46 -19.96
C SER A 31 -15.23 11.86 -20.24
N ALA A 32 -16.06 12.55 -21.03
CA ALA A 32 -17.42 12.08 -21.33
C ALA A 32 -17.45 10.77 -22.14
N ASP A 33 -16.46 10.55 -23.02
CA ASP A 33 -16.41 9.34 -23.86
C ASP A 33 -15.88 8.13 -23.06
N ALA A 34 -14.93 8.34 -22.15
CA ALA A 34 -14.41 7.30 -21.27
C ALA A 34 -15.43 6.87 -20.21
N ASP A 35 -16.18 7.82 -19.63
CA ASP A 35 -17.28 7.50 -18.70
C ASP A 35 -18.41 6.77 -19.42
N GLN A 36 -18.82 7.22 -20.62
CA GLN A 36 -19.83 6.50 -21.41
C GLN A 36 -19.38 5.09 -21.82
N ALA A 37 -18.10 4.90 -22.16
CA ALA A 37 -17.54 3.59 -22.46
C ALA A 37 -17.51 2.69 -21.21
N ALA A 38 -17.08 3.22 -20.07
CA ALA A 38 -17.05 2.50 -18.80
C ALA A 38 -18.46 2.12 -18.32
N ASP A 39 -19.45 3.02 -18.48
CA ASP A 39 -20.86 2.76 -18.19
C ASP A 39 -21.45 1.66 -19.10
N ALA A 40 -21.07 1.66 -20.39
CA ALA A 40 -21.52 0.65 -21.35
C ALA A 40 -20.93 -0.74 -21.09
N GLU A 41 -19.72 -0.80 -20.52
CA GLU A 41 -19.05 -2.05 -20.13
C GLU A 41 -19.36 -2.49 -18.69
N ALA A 42 -20.07 -1.67 -17.90
CA ALA A 42 -20.38 -1.96 -16.51
C ALA A 42 -21.40 -3.10 -16.39
N GLU A 43 -20.92 -4.28 -16.03
CA GLU A 43 -21.74 -5.44 -15.70
C GLU A 43 -22.11 -5.45 -14.22
N TYR A 44 -23.40 -5.58 -13.94
CA TYR A 44 -23.95 -5.60 -12.60
C TYR A 44 -24.30 -7.03 -12.19
N VAL A 45 -24.15 -7.33 -10.90
CA VAL A 45 -24.55 -8.60 -10.29
C VAL A 45 -25.81 -8.39 -9.48
N GLU A 46 -26.79 -9.27 -9.65
CA GLU A 46 -28.06 -9.25 -8.93
C GLU A 46 -27.93 -10.01 -7.61
N LEU A 47 -28.33 -9.37 -6.51
CA LEU A 47 -28.42 -9.92 -5.16
C LEU A 47 -29.79 -10.58 -4.94
N GLU A 48 -29.95 -11.32 -3.83
CA GLU A 48 -31.16 -12.09 -3.53
C GLU A 48 -32.45 -11.27 -3.41
N ASP A 49 -32.36 -10.02 -2.97
CA ASP A 49 -33.47 -9.07 -2.90
C ASP A 49 -33.82 -8.43 -4.26
N GLY A 50 -33.07 -8.77 -5.31
CA GLY A 50 -33.15 -8.20 -6.66
C GLY A 50 -32.33 -6.92 -6.84
N THR A 51 -31.65 -6.44 -5.81
CA THR A 51 -30.75 -5.29 -5.92
C THR A 51 -29.57 -5.65 -6.79
N GLN A 52 -29.25 -4.82 -7.77
CA GLN A 52 -28.09 -5.04 -8.62
C GLN A 52 -26.94 -4.15 -8.16
N ILE A 53 -25.78 -4.72 -7.87
CA ILE A 53 -24.56 -3.99 -7.50
C ILE A 53 -23.50 -4.12 -8.58
N TRP A 54 -22.73 -3.06 -8.79
CA TRP A 54 -21.51 -3.16 -9.57
C TRP A 54 -20.43 -3.86 -8.72
N PRO A 55 -19.74 -4.91 -9.20
CA PRO A 55 -18.90 -5.75 -8.34
C PRO A 55 -17.51 -5.15 -8.04
N TYR A 56 -17.41 -3.82 -8.12
CA TYR A 56 -16.24 -3.00 -7.83
C TYR A 56 -16.68 -1.72 -7.11
N HIS A 57 -15.75 -1.05 -6.44
CA HIS A 57 -15.94 0.33 -6.02
C HIS A 57 -15.12 1.29 -6.88
N SER A 58 -15.51 2.57 -6.85
CA SER A 58 -14.86 3.66 -7.58
C SER A 58 -14.39 4.77 -6.64
N GLN A 59 -13.42 5.56 -7.12
CA GLN A 59 -12.95 6.76 -6.40
C GLN A 59 -13.93 7.93 -6.52
N THR A 60 -14.68 7.97 -7.62
CA THR A 60 -15.68 9.00 -7.91
C THR A 60 -17.02 8.34 -8.25
N ILE A 61 -18.06 9.13 -8.46
CA ILE A 61 -19.38 8.69 -8.92
C ILE A 61 -19.31 8.36 -10.44
N SER A 62 -18.42 7.44 -10.82
CA SER A 62 -18.20 6.98 -12.19
C SER A 62 -17.58 5.57 -12.23
N HIS A 63 -17.94 4.78 -13.23
CA HIS A 63 -17.34 3.46 -13.46
C HIS A 63 -15.91 3.54 -14.01
N SER A 64 -15.49 4.69 -14.57
CA SER A 64 -14.15 4.86 -15.15
C SER A 64 -13.05 4.89 -14.09
N THR A 65 -13.38 5.26 -12.85
CA THR A 65 -12.46 5.31 -11.71
C THR A 65 -12.50 4.03 -10.87
N ARG A 66 -12.74 2.88 -11.51
CA ARG A 66 -12.73 1.54 -10.91
C ARG A 66 -11.44 1.30 -10.11
N THR A 67 -11.62 0.78 -8.90
CA THR A 67 -10.55 0.40 -7.98
C THR A 67 -10.60 -1.08 -7.64
N LEU A 68 -10.79 -1.48 -6.38
CA LEU A 68 -10.78 -2.88 -5.98
C LEU A 68 -12.17 -3.54 -6.12
N PRO A 69 -12.20 -4.88 -6.22
CA PRO A 69 -13.46 -5.63 -6.28
C PRO A 69 -14.13 -5.75 -4.91
N ILE A 70 -15.47 -5.86 -4.94
CA ILE A 70 -16.24 -6.41 -3.82
C ILE A 70 -15.91 -7.90 -3.71
N ASN A 71 -15.47 -8.36 -2.54
CA ASN A 71 -15.02 -9.74 -2.37
C ASN A 71 -15.78 -10.50 -1.30
N VAL A 72 -16.65 -9.86 -0.51
CA VAL A 72 -17.55 -10.55 0.40
C VAL A 72 -18.94 -9.90 0.33
N VAL A 73 -20.01 -10.71 0.40
CA VAL A 73 -21.39 -10.27 0.58
C VAL A 73 -21.99 -11.05 1.73
N VAL A 74 -22.57 -10.37 2.72
CA VAL A 74 -23.21 -11.01 3.88
C VAL A 74 -24.69 -10.67 3.87
N TYR A 75 -25.56 -11.67 3.79
CA TYR A 75 -27.01 -11.58 3.95
C TYR A 75 -27.37 -11.75 5.42
N GLY A 76 -28.12 -10.79 5.96
CA GLY A 76 -28.49 -10.67 7.36
C GLY A 76 -28.50 -9.20 7.81
N ASP A 77 -28.94 -8.99 9.05
CA ASP A 77 -29.00 -7.66 9.66
C ASP A 77 -27.60 -7.02 9.72
N ALA A 78 -27.44 -5.87 9.07
CA ALA A 78 -26.15 -5.21 8.90
C ALA A 78 -25.46 -4.79 10.22
N GLU A 79 -26.23 -4.45 11.26
CA GLU A 79 -25.72 -4.16 12.59
C GLU A 79 -25.13 -5.41 13.24
N ILE A 80 -25.75 -6.58 13.02
CA ILE A 80 -25.20 -7.87 13.44
C ILE A 80 -23.92 -8.19 12.67
N VAL A 81 -23.87 -7.91 11.36
CA VAL A 81 -22.65 -8.10 10.54
C VAL A 81 -21.49 -7.25 11.08
N GLU A 82 -21.73 -5.96 11.29
CA GLU A 82 -20.75 -5.04 11.87
C GLU A 82 -20.26 -5.54 13.23
N GLN A 83 -21.19 -5.97 14.09
CA GLN A 83 -20.87 -6.51 15.40
C GLN A 83 -20.02 -7.79 15.34
N ILE A 84 -20.34 -8.73 14.44
CA ILE A 84 -19.57 -9.97 14.25
C ILE A 84 -18.15 -9.68 13.79
N LEU A 85 -17.99 -8.72 12.86
CA LEU A 85 -16.68 -8.30 12.37
C LEU A 85 -15.88 -7.65 13.51
N ALA A 86 -16.51 -6.75 14.28
CA ALA A 86 -15.87 -6.01 15.38
C ALA A 86 -15.55 -6.85 16.64
N GLN A 87 -16.30 -7.93 16.95
CA GLN A 87 -16.22 -8.61 18.25
C GLN A 87 -15.51 -9.99 18.27
N GLY A 88 -15.07 -10.53 17.13
CA GLY A 88 -14.43 -11.87 17.04
C GLY A 88 -12.90 -11.88 17.23
N ALA A 89 -12.27 -13.07 17.35
CA ALA A 89 -10.82 -13.23 17.57
C ALA A 89 -9.95 -12.52 16.50
N GLY A 90 -9.37 -11.38 16.89
CA GLY A 90 -8.68 -10.36 16.08
C GLY A 90 -9.15 -8.97 16.53
N GLU A 91 -8.28 -7.96 16.52
CA GLU A 91 -8.58 -6.63 17.07
C GLU A 91 -9.17 -5.72 15.97
N TRP A 92 -10.35 -6.10 15.45
CA TRP A 92 -11.02 -5.27 14.44
C TRP A 92 -11.56 -4.00 15.10
N GLU A 93 -10.91 -2.88 14.85
CA GLU A 93 -11.27 -1.58 15.38
C GLU A 93 -11.86 -0.69 14.29
N GLU A 94 -12.80 0.17 14.68
CA GLU A 94 -13.30 1.23 13.82
C GLU A 94 -12.13 2.14 13.41
N VAL A 95 -12.00 2.40 12.12
CA VAL A 95 -10.96 3.30 11.62
C VAL A 95 -11.33 4.74 12.03
N PRO A 96 -10.50 5.46 12.80
CA PRO A 96 -10.78 6.86 13.15
C PRO A 96 -10.96 7.73 11.90
N GLU A 97 -11.85 8.72 11.95
CA GLU A 97 -12.16 9.61 10.81
C GLU A 97 -10.89 10.16 10.11
N GLN A 98 -9.87 10.56 10.88
CA GLN A 98 -8.62 11.12 10.34
C GLN A 98 -7.80 10.11 9.52
N GLN A 99 -8.03 8.82 9.72
CA GLN A 99 -7.37 7.73 9.00
C GLN A 99 -8.22 7.22 7.82
N GLN A 100 -9.54 7.43 7.85
CA GLN A 100 -10.41 7.10 6.72
C GLN A 100 -10.06 7.94 5.49
N ASP A 101 -9.55 9.17 5.72
CA ASP A 101 -9.16 10.11 4.67
C ASP A 101 -7.87 9.73 3.89
N VAL A 102 -7.15 8.70 4.36
CA VAL A 102 -5.90 8.23 3.76
C VAL A 102 -6.14 6.96 2.97
N SER A 103 -6.44 7.10 1.68
CA SER A 103 -6.63 5.94 0.81
C SER A 103 -5.33 5.21 0.50
N PRO A 104 -5.35 3.87 0.44
CA PRO A 104 -4.22 3.12 -0.04
C PRO A 104 -4.00 3.30 -1.54
N ASP A 105 -2.76 3.06 -1.98
CA ASP A 105 -2.43 2.87 -3.38
C ASP A 105 -2.98 1.51 -3.83
N GLU A 106 -3.99 1.58 -4.67
CA GLU A 106 -4.67 0.46 -5.32
C GLU A 106 -4.35 0.59 -6.81
N GLU A 107 -3.87 -0.46 -7.46
CA GLU A 107 -3.67 -0.43 -8.92
C GLU A 107 -5.05 -0.38 -9.59
N SER A 108 -5.55 0.82 -9.82
CA SER A 108 -6.75 1.05 -10.62
C SER A 108 -6.45 0.57 -12.04
N ALA A 109 -7.25 -0.37 -12.53
CA ALA A 109 -7.22 -0.77 -13.92
C ALA A 109 -7.72 0.40 -14.77
N THR A 110 -6.79 1.31 -15.08
CA THR A 110 -6.98 2.56 -15.77
C THR A 110 -7.14 2.23 -17.26
N ILE A 111 -8.29 2.52 -17.85
CA ILE A 111 -8.37 2.64 -19.30
C ILE A 111 -7.56 3.90 -19.65
N GLU A 112 -6.51 3.74 -20.46
CA GLU A 112 -5.48 4.75 -20.71
C GLU A 112 -6.05 6.16 -21.04
N GLY A 113 -5.75 7.17 -20.21
CA GLY A 113 -5.97 8.59 -20.52
C GLY A 113 -5.85 9.54 -19.30
N PRO A 114 -5.32 10.80 -19.44
CA PRO A 114 -5.12 11.69 -18.28
C PRO A 114 -6.10 12.89 -18.12
N ARG A 115 -6.52 13.07 -16.86
CA ARG A 115 -6.77 14.28 -16.00
C ARG A 115 -8.00 15.22 -16.02
N VAL A 116 -8.54 15.31 -14.79
CA VAL A 116 -9.00 16.43 -13.91
C VAL A 116 -10.15 17.33 -14.37
N ASP A 117 -11.34 16.97 -13.88
CA ASP A 117 -12.30 17.92 -13.33
C ASP A 117 -11.97 18.16 -11.85
N TRP A 118 -12.03 19.40 -11.37
CA TRP A 118 -11.79 19.71 -9.96
C TRP A 118 -13.07 19.47 -9.15
N ASP A 119 -13.22 18.28 -8.60
CA ASP A 119 -14.17 18.00 -7.53
C ASP A 119 -13.47 18.06 -6.15
N PRO A 120 -14.23 18.16 -5.04
CA PRO A 120 -13.69 18.18 -3.67
C PRO A 120 -12.69 17.04 -3.45
N ALA A 121 -11.84 17.14 -2.43
CA ALA A 121 -10.88 16.09 -2.09
C ALA A 121 -11.59 14.79 -1.65
N GLU A 122 -12.11 14.03 -2.61
CA GLU A 122 -12.92 12.81 -2.46
C GLU A 122 -12.06 11.53 -2.48
N GLY A 123 -10.72 11.68 -2.52
CA GLY A 123 -9.78 10.58 -2.69
C GLY A 123 -9.82 9.50 -1.59
N ALA A 124 -10.55 9.73 -0.50
CA ALA A 124 -10.80 8.82 0.61
C ALA A 124 -12.08 7.99 0.48
N VAL A 125 -13.11 8.60 -0.09
CA VAL A 125 -14.44 8.02 -0.21
C VAL A 125 -14.41 7.04 -1.38
N ARG A 126 -15.07 5.91 -1.20
CA ARG A 126 -15.24 4.90 -2.25
C ARG A 126 -16.71 4.65 -2.45
N TYR A 127 -17.16 4.78 -3.68
CA TYR A 127 -18.55 4.63 -4.03
C TYR A 127 -18.83 3.23 -4.58
N LEU A 128 -19.94 2.65 -4.15
CA LEU A 128 -20.54 1.47 -4.74
C LEU A 128 -21.74 1.91 -5.58
N ALA A 129 -21.79 1.50 -6.85
CA ALA A 129 -22.95 1.70 -7.70
C ALA A 129 -23.98 0.59 -7.46
N LEU A 130 -25.24 0.97 -7.25
CA LEU A 130 -26.36 0.04 -7.07
C LEU A 130 -27.61 0.48 -7.84
N ARG A 131 -28.44 -0.50 -8.20
CA ARG A 131 -29.77 -0.33 -8.81
C ARG A 131 -30.79 -1.14 -8.02
N THR A 132 -31.78 -0.45 -7.45
CA THR A 132 -32.82 -1.07 -6.62
C THR A 132 -33.94 -1.67 -7.50
N PRO A 133 -34.57 -2.79 -7.10
CA PRO A 133 -35.70 -3.36 -7.83
C PRO A 133 -36.80 -2.33 -8.10
N GLY A 134 -37.21 -2.18 -9.36
CA GLY A 134 -38.34 -1.32 -9.74
C GLY A 134 -38.00 0.16 -9.95
N GLU A 135 -36.78 0.60 -9.65
CA GLU A 135 -36.27 1.93 -10.01
C GLU A 135 -35.08 1.81 -10.97
N GLY A 136 -35.13 2.51 -12.11
CA GLY A 136 -34.04 2.53 -13.09
C GLY A 136 -32.86 3.45 -12.71
N ILE A 137 -32.73 3.82 -11.43
CA ILE A 137 -31.75 4.82 -10.98
C ILE A 137 -30.47 4.12 -10.53
N HIS A 138 -29.34 4.65 -10.98
CA HIS A 138 -28.02 4.37 -10.43
C HIS A 138 -27.83 5.19 -9.16
N TYR A 139 -27.77 4.52 -8.01
CA TYR A 139 -27.40 5.15 -6.75
C TYR A 139 -25.92 4.85 -6.47
N TRP A 140 -25.15 5.91 -6.19
CA TRP A 140 -23.76 5.78 -5.78
C TRP A 140 -23.67 6.01 -4.29
N LYS A 141 -23.28 4.96 -3.57
CA LYS A 141 -23.28 4.96 -2.11
C LYS A 141 -21.86 4.98 -1.56
N PRO A 142 -21.49 5.93 -0.68
CA PRO A 142 -20.23 5.82 0.06
C PRO A 142 -20.30 4.66 1.05
N ALA A 143 -19.15 4.14 1.48
CA ALA A 143 -19.10 3.11 2.52
C ALA A 143 -19.78 3.62 3.83
N ASP A 144 -20.51 2.73 4.51
CA ASP A 144 -21.20 3.04 5.76
C ASP A 144 -20.26 3.00 6.96
N TYR A 145 -19.32 2.05 6.96
CA TYR A 145 -18.32 1.91 8.02
C TYR A 145 -17.04 1.23 7.53
N HIS A 146 -15.95 1.52 8.23
CA HIS A 146 -14.61 1.02 7.93
C HIS A 146 -14.03 0.34 9.18
N LEU A 147 -13.58 -0.91 9.04
CA LEU A 147 -12.94 -1.67 10.13
C LEU A 147 -11.53 -2.08 9.74
N HIS A 148 -10.60 -2.12 10.70
CA HIS A 148 -9.25 -2.61 10.45
C HIS A 148 -8.75 -3.57 11.53
N ASP A 149 -7.93 -4.55 11.17
CA ASP A 149 -7.26 -5.50 12.07
C ASP A 149 -5.78 -5.58 11.74
N GLY A 150 -4.95 -5.05 12.64
CA GLY A 150 -3.50 -4.93 12.50
C GLY A 150 -2.98 -3.53 12.80
N GLU A 151 -1.75 -3.26 12.39
CA GLU A 151 -1.00 -2.06 12.82
C GLU A 151 -0.97 -1.01 11.72
N TYR A 152 -1.29 0.25 12.04
CA TYR A 152 -1.33 1.36 11.08
C TYR A 152 0.00 1.51 10.29
N PHE A 153 1.14 1.61 10.99
CA PHE A 153 2.47 1.71 10.35
C PHE A 153 3.09 0.36 9.98
N GLY A 154 2.35 -0.73 10.19
CA GLY A 154 2.75 -2.09 9.86
C GLY A 154 1.95 -2.61 8.66
N SER A 155 1.30 -3.76 8.86
CA SER A 155 0.32 -4.30 7.94
C SER A 155 -1.00 -4.52 8.68
N ARG A 156 -2.09 -4.35 7.94
CA ARG A 156 -3.44 -4.54 8.46
C ARG A 156 -4.36 -5.08 7.38
N HIS A 157 -5.41 -5.74 7.82
CA HIS A 157 -6.60 -5.97 7.00
C HIS A 157 -7.52 -4.77 7.17
N HIS A 158 -8.11 -4.29 6.09
CA HIS A 158 -9.06 -3.19 6.09
C HIS A 158 -10.30 -3.62 5.31
N VAL A 159 -11.46 -3.40 5.92
CA VAL A 159 -12.77 -3.63 5.34
C VAL A 159 -13.46 -2.29 5.14
N ARG A 160 -14.01 -2.08 3.94
CA ARG A 160 -15.04 -1.08 3.67
C ARG A 160 -16.37 -1.82 3.45
N ALA A 161 -17.38 -1.43 4.21
CA ALA A 161 -18.69 -2.06 4.17
C ALA A 161 -19.75 -1.13 3.59
N TYR A 162 -20.62 -1.68 2.74
CA TYR A 162 -21.75 -1.02 2.10
C TYR A 162 -23.02 -1.77 2.48
N VAL A 163 -23.90 -1.09 3.20
CA VAL A 163 -25.13 -1.67 3.74
C VAL A 163 -26.30 -1.44 2.79
N ASP A 164 -27.21 -2.41 2.73
CA ASP A 164 -28.51 -2.27 2.09
C ASP A 164 -29.20 -0.96 2.52
N PRO A 165 -29.48 -0.04 1.58
CA PRO A 165 -30.06 1.26 1.90
C PRO A 165 -31.53 1.20 2.34
N THR A 166 -32.22 0.09 2.10
CA THR A 166 -33.67 -0.04 2.34
C THR A 166 -33.94 -0.79 3.62
N ASP A 167 -33.64 -2.10 3.63
CA ASP A 167 -34.07 -3.01 4.69
C ASP A 167 -32.88 -3.48 5.56
N ARG A 168 -31.65 -3.04 5.23
CA ARG A 168 -30.40 -3.40 5.92
C ARG A 168 -30.17 -4.92 5.96
N THR A 169 -30.65 -5.62 4.94
CA THR A 169 -30.68 -7.10 4.85
C THR A 169 -29.45 -7.72 4.20
N TRP A 170 -28.57 -6.90 3.63
CA TRP A 170 -27.29 -7.35 3.12
C TRP A 170 -26.21 -6.29 3.37
N THR A 171 -24.96 -6.76 3.42
CA THR A 171 -23.76 -5.94 3.49
C THR A 171 -22.76 -6.42 2.45
N ALA A 172 -22.44 -5.58 1.48
CA ALA A 172 -21.36 -5.81 0.52
C ALA A 172 -20.05 -5.27 1.12
N ILE A 173 -18.99 -6.06 1.02
CA ILE A 173 -17.72 -5.80 1.70
C ILE A 173 -16.59 -5.83 0.67
N GLN A 174 -15.76 -4.79 0.75
CA GLN A 174 -14.46 -4.74 0.13
C GLN A 174 -13.38 -4.91 1.21
N ALA A 175 -12.84 -6.13 1.32
CA ALA A 175 -11.75 -6.46 2.21
C ALA A 175 -10.43 -6.43 1.45
N HIS A 176 -9.40 -5.78 2.01
CA HIS A 176 -8.07 -5.76 1.45
C HIS A 176 -7.01 -5.79 2.54
N ARG A 177 -5.84 -6.34 2.19
CA ARG A 177 -4.65 -6.36 3.02
C ARG A 177 -3.69 -5.32 2.49
N GLU A 178 -3.22 -4.48 3.39
CA GLU A 178 -2.39 -3.33 3.06
C GLU A 178 -1.24 -3.19 4.05
N HIS A 179 -0.22 -2.44 3.63
CA HIS A 179 0.91 -2.09 4.49
C HIS A 179 1.31 -0.64 4.29
N TRP A 180 1.81 0.01 5.33
CA TRP A 180 2.34 1.36 5.22
C TRP A 180 3.70 1.35 4.50
N ASP A 181 3.81 2.10 3.40
CA ASP A 181 5.08 2.35 2.73
C ASP A 181 5.63 3.72 3.16
N TRP A 182 6.76 3.70 3.88
CA TRP A 182 7.40 4.91 4.41
C TRP A 182 8.02 5.82 3.35
N PHE A 183 8.34 5.31 2.16
CA PHE A 183 8.81 6.13 1.05
C PHE A 183 7.66 6.74 0.27
N ARG A 184 6.55 6.00 0.15
CA ARG A 184 5.34 6.49 -0.54
C ARG A 184 4.39 7.27 0.36
N LEU A 185 4.59 7.19 1.68
CA LEU A 185 3.80 7.80 2.75
C LEU A 185 2.31 7.49 2.67
N ARG A 186 1.99 6.24 2.34
CA ARG A 186 0.63 5.76 2.13
C ARG A 186 0.57 4.26 2.41
N HIS A 187 -0.64 3.77 2.63
CA HIS A 187 -0.88 2.34 2.58
C HIS A 187 -0.78 1.86 1.13
N THR A 188 -0.23 0.67 0.90
CA THR A 188 -0.20 0.03 -0.42
C THR A 188 -0.94 -1.30 -0.31
N VAL A 189 -1.96 -1.50 -1.16
CA VAL A 189 -2.70 -2.74 -1.20
C VAL A 189 -1.87 -3.82 -1.86
N HIS A 190 -1.81 -4.99 -1.24
CA HIS A 190 -1.03 -6.11 -1.77
C HIS A 190 -1.83 -7.41 -1.91
N SER A 191 -2.96 -7.58 -1.22
CA SER A 191 -3.83 -8.74 -1.44
C SER A 191 -5.29 -8.47 -1.07
N VAL A 192 -6.22 -8.83 -1.94
CA VAL A 192 -7.66 -8.92 -1.67
C VAL A 192 -8.09 -10.36 -1.38
N GLU A 193 -7.41 -11.37 -1.91
CA GLU A 193 -7.71 -12.78 -1.62
C GLU A 193 -7.40 -13.18 -0.17
N GLU A 194 -6.27 -12.70 0.37
CA GLU A 194 -5.89 -12.98 1.75
C GLU A 194 -6.85 -12.29 2.72
N ALA A 195 -7.26 -11.06 2.42
CA ALA A 195 -8.24 -10.33 3.22
C ALA A 195 -9.64 -10.95 3.16
N GLN A 196 -10.08 -11.41 1.98
CA GLN A 196 -11.29 -12.19 1.83
C GLN A 196 -11.25 -13.44 2.72
N SER A 197 -10.16 -14.21 2.66
CA SER A 197 -9.97 -15.41 3.49
C SER A 197 -9.93 -15.11 4.99
N HIS A 198 -9.44 -13.93 5.38
CA HIS A 198 -9.43 -13.47 6.77
C HIS A 198 -10.83 -13.12 7.27
N VAL A 199 -11.66 -12.51 6.42
CA VAL A 199 -13.09 -12.27 6.70
C VAL A 199 -13.87 -13.59 6.73
N ASP A 200 -13.63 -14.49 5.77
CA ASP A 200 -14.30 -15.80 5.68
C ASP A 200 -14.13 -16.63 6.96
N GLN A 201 -12.96 -16.59 7.58
CA GLN A 201 -12.69 -17.29 8.85
C GLN A 201 -13.61 -16.86 10.00
N ARG A 202 -14.26 -15.69 9.92
CA ARG A 202 -15.25 -15.26 10.90
C ARG A 202 -16.55 -16.05 10.81
N PHE A 203 -16.90 -16.50 9.61
CA PHE A 203 -18.15 -17.20 9.31
C PHE A 203 -17.95 -18.70 9.11
N GLN A 204 -16.76 -19.13 8.69
CA GLN A 204 -16.46 -20.51 8.36
C GLN A 204 -16.63 -21.44 9.56
N GLY A 205 -17.46 -22.48 9.40
CA GLY A 205 -17.70 -23.49 10.43
C GLY A 205 -18.48 -22.97 11.63
N ARG A 206 -19.12 -21.80 11.53
CA ARG A 206 -20.02 -21.26 12.54
C ARG A 206 -21.42 -21.82 12.32
N GLU A 207 -22.09 -22.20 13.40
CA GLU A 207 -23.46 -22.73 13.32
C GLU A 207 -24.49 -21.67 12.89
N TYR A 208 -24.14 -20.38 12.96
CA TYR A 208 -25.02 -19.26 12.59
C TYR A 208 -24.77 -18.69 11.19
N ALA A 209 -23.83 -19.27 10.42
CA ALA A 209 -23.46 -18.72 9.12
C ALA A 209 -23.17 -19.84 8.10
N GLU A 210 -23.84 -19.77 6.96
CA GLU A 210 -23.50 -20.59 5.79
C GLU A 210 -22.60 -19.77 4.85
N LEU A 211 -21.42 -20.28 4.53
CA LEU A 211 -20.46 -19.64 3.62
C LEU A 211 -20.44 -20.40 2.29
N ARG A 212 -20.72 -19.71 1.20
CA ARG A 212 -20.63 -20.22 -0.18
C ARG A 212 -19.81 -19.29 -1.06
N ARG A 213 -19.33 -19.80 -2.20
CA ARG A 213 -18.52 -19.04 -3.17
C ARG A 213 -19.32 -18.84 -4.45
N GLU A 214 -19.41 -17.60 -4.89
CA GLU A 214 -20.08 -17.20 -6.13
C GLU A 214 -19.11 -16.51 -7.09
N GLN A 215 -19.36 -16.64 -8.39
CA GLN A 215 -18.55 -15.98 -9.41
C GLN A 215 -19.20 -14.66 -9.82
N PHE A 216 -18.55 -13.53 -9.49
CA PHE A 216 -19.02 -12.19 -9.88
C PHE A 216 -18.25 -11.65 -11.09
N GLY A 217 -17.23 -12.38 -11.58
CA GLY A 217 -16.46 -11.96 -12.75
C GLY A 217 -15.54 -10.76 -12.48
N ASN A 218 -15.29 -10.46 -11.21
CA ASN A 218 -14.57 -9.26 -10.79
C ASN A 218 -13.07 -9.46 -10.53
N SER A 219 -12.40 -10.17 -11.45
CA SER A 219 -10.97 -10.52 -11.32
C SER A 219 -10.00 -9.39 -11.69
N LYS A 220 -10.48 -8.18 -11.96
CA LYS A 220 -9.62 -7.06 -12.38
C LYS A 220 -9.21 -6.23 -11.17
N GLY A 221 -7.90 -6.11 -10.95
CA GLY A 221 -7.33 -5.28 -9.88
C GLY A 221 -6.83 -6.13 -8.70
N SER A 222 -5.62 -5.81 -8.24
CA SER A 222 -4.88 -6.59 -7.23
C SER A 222 -4.75 -8.08 -7.62
N ASP A 223 -4.79 -9.00 -6.66
CA ASP A 223 -4.72 -10.46 -6.84
C ASP A 223 -6.09 -11.15 -6.93
N ALA A 224 -7.17 -10.41 -7.27
CA ALA A 224 -8.52 -10.94 -7.32
C ALA A 224 -8.73 -12.03 -8.39
N ASN A 225 -9.44 -13.11 -8.04
CA ASN A 225 -9.76 -14.21 -8.96
C ASN A 225 -11.20 -14.19 -9.51
N GLY A 226 -12.01 -13.22 -9.12
CA GLY A 226 -13.41 -13.08 -9.55
C GLY A 226 -14.45 -13.86 -8.75
N TRP A 227 -14.01 -14.58 -7.71
CA TRP A 227 -14.89 -15.27 -6.76
C TRP A 227 -15.16 -14.39 -5.54
N VAL A 228 -16.42 -14.33 -5.14
CA VAL A 228 -16.93 -13.60 -3.98
C VAL A 228 -17.41 -14.61 -2.95
N SER A 229 -17.12 -14.34 -1.67
CA SER A 229 -17.66 -15.11 -0.57
C SER A 229 -19.03 -14.57 -0.20
N VAL A 230 -20.04 -15.41 -0.28
CA VAL A 230 -21.41 -15.09 0.09
C VAL A 230 -21.73 -15.80 1.40
N VAL A 231 -22.17 -15.03 2.39
CA VAL A 231 -22.48 -15.51 3.73
C VAL A 231 -23.96 -15.29 4.01
N GLU A 232 -24.68 -16.33 4.38
CA GLU A 232 -26.07 -16.23 4.84
C GLU A 232 -26.12 -16.42 6.36
N LEU A 233 -26.66 -15.44 7.09
CA LEU A 233 -26.80 -15.50 8.55
C LEU A 233 -28.14 -16.15 8.95
N GLU A 234 -28.08 -17.22 9.74
CA GLU A 234 -29.26 -17.84 10.36
C GLU A 234 -29.58 -17.21 11.73
N GLN A 235 -30.85 -16.85 11.97
CA GLN A 235 -31.27 -16.19 13.21
C GLN A 235 -31.28 -17.15 14.42
N TRP A 236 -30.27 -17.08 15.29
CA TRP A 236 -30.29 -17.65 16.64
C TRP A 236 -29.69 -16.70 17.70
N LEU A 237 -30.30 -16.71 18.89
CA LEU A 237 -29.93 -15.90 20.05
C LEU A 237 -28.57 -16.32 20.64
N LEU A 238 -27.65 -15.36 20.72
CA LEU A 238 -26.26 -15.53 21.16
C LEU A 238 -26.14 -15.99 22.63
N ALA A 239 -25.52 -17.15 22.84
CA ALA A 239 -24.87 -17.52 24.10
C ALA A 239 -23.36 -17.31 23.96
N GLY A 240 -22.82 -16.38 24.75
CA GLY A 240 -21.41 -15.98 24.69
C GLY A 240 -20.42 -17.05 25.17
N GLY A 241 -19.15 -16.87 24.78
CA GLY A 241 -18.05 -17.68 25.30
C GLY A 241 -16.71 -17.42 24.62
N THR A 242 -15.85 -16.67 25.32
CA THR A 242 -14.40 -16.45 25.18
C THR A 242 -13.56 -17.60 24.60
N MET A 243 -12.53 -17.28 23.80
CA MET A 243 -11.19 -17.91 23.88
C MET A 243 -10.06 -16.93 23.53
N LEU A 244 -9.14 -16.76 24.48
CA LEU A 244 -7.76 -16.29 24.33
C LEU A 244 -6.82 -17.51 24.27
N VAL A 245 -5.63 -17.31 23.68
CA VAL A 245 -4.33 -18.07 23.72
C VAL A 245 -3.87 -18.22 22.25
N GLY A 246 -2.74 -17.69 21.76
CA GLY A 246 -1.45 -17.35 22.36
C GLY A 246 -0.38 -18.22 21.69
N PHE A 247 0.65 -17.65 21.05
CA PHE A 247 1.95 -18.32 20.92
C PHE A 247 3.08 -17.33 20.61
N ALA A 248 4.16 -17.47 21.37
CA ALA A 248 5.41 -16.76 21.19
C ALA A 248 6.48 -17.69 20.59
N THR A 249 7.39 -17.04 19.86
CA THR A 249 8.76 -17.42 19.48
C THR A 249 9.00 -18.41 18.33
N THR A 250 9.78 -17.95 17.36
CA THR A 250 11.02 -18.64 16.96
C THR A 250 12.06 -17.61 16.50
N GLN A 251 13.17 -17.55 17.24
CA GLN A 251 14.45 -16.99 16.80
C GLN A 251 15.46 -18.13 16.62
N ARG A 252 16.30 -18.01 15.57
CA ARG A 252 17.60 -18.68 15.25
C ARG A 252 17.59 -19.01 13.74
N ARG A 253 18.55 -18.66 12.89
CA ARG A 253 19.98 -18.31 12.96
C ARG A 253 20.36 -17.61 11.65
N ILE A 254 21.23 -16.61 11.67
CA ILE A 254 22.31 -16.50 10.67
C ILE A 254 23.57 -16.03 11.42
N ALA A 255 24.42 -16.98 11.77
CA ALA A 255 25.77 -16.73 12.29
C ALA A 255 26.72 -17.71 11.61
N THR A 256 27.16 -17.36 10.40
CA THR A 256 28.41 -17.80 9.77
C THR A 256 28.57 -17.07 8.45
N ALA A 257 29.22 -15.91 8.48
CA ALA A 257 29.85 -15.29 7.32
C ALA A 257 30.83 -14.20 7.78
N LEU A 258 31.69 -14.52 8.74
CA LEU A 258 32.80 -13.65 9.10
C LEU A 258 34.03 -14.53 9.27
N ASP A 259 34.54 -15.00 8.14
CA ASP A 259 35.97 -15.23 8.05
C ASP A 259 36.45 -14.82 6.66
N ARG A 260 37.42 -13.89 6.69
CA ARG A 260 38.19 -13.29 5.58
C ARG A 260 37.59 -12.03 4.91
N TRP A 261 38.03 -10.86 5.36
CA TRP A 261 38.89 -9.91 4.61
C TRP A 261 39.02 -8.57 5.35
N ASP A 262 40.15 -7.90 5.20
CA ASP A 262 40.54 -6.69 5.94
C ASP A 262 39.84 -5.39 5.46
N ASP A 263 38.59 -5.50 4.97
CA ASP A 263 37.66 -4.40 4.66
C ASP A 263 36.22 -4.68 5.15
N THR A 264 35.96 -5.86 5.74
CA THR A 264 34.62 -6.31 6.15
C THR A 264 33.96 -5.42 7.21
N GLY A 265 34.75 -4.81 8.09
CA GLY A 265 34.21 -3.88 9.10
C GLY A 265 33.55 -2.64 8.48
N SER A 266 34.12 -2.10 7.39
CA SER A 266 33.56 -0.95 6.70
C SER A 266 32.32 -1.33 5.87
N ALA A 267 32.31 -2.52 5.27
CA ALA A 267 31.14 -3.05 4.56
C ALA A 267 29.98 -3.35 5.51
N ALA A 268 30.26 -3.98 6.67
CA ALA A 268 29.25 -4.23 7.70
C ALA A 268 28.71 -2.93 8.31
N LEU A 269 29.58 -1.93 8.53
CA LEU A 269 29.16 -0.59 8.96
C LEU A 269 28.23 0.06 7.94
N LEU A 270 28.56 0.00 6.64
CA LEU A 270 27.69 0.53 5.58
C LEU A 270 26.36 -0.22 5.50
N ALA A 271 26.38 -1.56 5.55
CA ALA A 271 25.16 -2.35 5.55
C ALA A 271 24.27 -2.02 6.76
N GLY A 272 24.86 -1.86 7.95
CA GLY A 272 24.14 -1.44 9.16
C GLY A 272 23.63 0.00 9.08
N ALA A 273 24.43 0.92 8.53
CA ALA A 273 24.04 2.33 8.35
C ALA A 273 22.86 2.51 7.39
N VAL A 274 22.65 1.55 6.49
CA VAL A 274 21.52 1.49 5.56
C VAL A 274 20.32 0.74 6.17
N ALA A 275 20.56 -0.39 6.84
CA ALA A 275 19.46 -1.20 7.38
C ALA A 275 18.81 -0.60 8.63
N VAL A 276 19.63 -0.08 9.55
CA VAL A 276 19.18 0.30 10.89
C VAL A 276 18.20 1.47 10.90
N PRO A 277 18.40 2.58 10.16
CA PRO A 277 17.47 3.71 10.21
C PRO A 277 16.10 3.33 9.66
N TYR A 278 16.04 2.59 8.56
CA TYR A 278 14.80 2.06 8.00
C TYR A 278 14.04 1.18 9.01
N LEU A 279 14.71 0.16 9.57
CA LEU A 279 14.07 -0.73 10.54
C LEU A 279 13.72 0.00 11.85
N PHE A 280 14.52 0.98 12.28
CA PHE A 280 14.22 1.83 13.42
C PHE A 280 12.94 2.63 13.21
N VAL A 281 12.74 3.22 12.03
CA VAL A 281 11.50 3.93 11.71
C VAL A 281 10.31 2.97 11.67
N ARG A 282 10.43 1.80 11.03
CA ARG A 282 9.37 0.78 10.99
C ARG A 282 8.96 0.34 12.40
N PHE A 283 9.88 -0.25 13.16
CA PHE A 283 9.55 -0.83 14.45
C PHE A 283 9.32 0.24 15.52
N GLY A 284 10.02 1.38 15.44
CA GLY A 284 9.86 2.49 16.35
C GLY A 284 8.50 3.17 16.21
N SER A 285 7.99 3.34 14.99
CA SER A 285 6.66 3.93 14.77
C SER A 285 5.53 3.00 15.21
N ILE A 286 5.62 1.69 14.94
CA ILE A 286 4.66 0.69 15.45
C ILE A 286 4.65 0.70 16.98
N ALA A 287 5.82 0.61 17.61
CA ALA A 287 5.93 0.64 19.06
C ALA A 287 5.43 1.96 19.68
N ALA A 288 5.69 3.09 19.02
CA ALA A 288 5.24 4.40 19.48
C ALA A 288 3.72 4.57 19.34
N HIS A 289 3.13 4.09 18.24
CA HIS A 289 1.68 4.13 18.03
C HIS A 289 0.95 3.26 19.06
N GLY A 290 1.39 2.01 19.26
CA GLY A 290 0.82 1.12 20.27
C GLY A 290 1.00 1.61 21.71
N ALA A 291 2.06 2.38 22.00
CA ALA A 291 2.29 2.95 23.34
C ALA A 291 1.50 4.26 23.60
N LEU A 292 0.99 4.93 22.56
CA LEU A 292 0.33 6.23 22.65
C LEU A 292 -1.05 6.18 21.95
N PRO A 293 -2.06 5.52 22.55
CA PRO A 293 -3.39 5.43 21.96
C PRO A 293 -3.98 6.82 21.70
N GLY A 294 -4.52 7.03 20.50
CA GLY A 294 -5.15 8.29 20.09
C GLY A 294 -4.19 9.38 19.60
N ILE A 295 -2.88 9.10 19.47
CA ILE A 295 -1.98 10.02 18.77
C ILE A 295 -2.32 10.05 17.26
N ASP A 296 -2.43 11.25 16.70
CA ASP A 296 -2.58 11.44 15.26
C ASP A 296 -1.37 10.81 14.54
N PRO A 297 -1.59 9.83 13.63
CA PRO A 297 -0.52 9.21 12.85
C PRO A 297 0.40 10.21 12.15
N TRP A 298 -0.11 11.36 11.72
CA TRP A 298 0.71 12.37 11.05
C TRP A 298 1.77 13.00 11.94
N LEU A 299 1.57 13.03 13.26
CA LEU A 299 2.59 13.47 14.22
C LEU A 299 3.75 12.45 14.30
N LEU A 300 3.45 11.16 14.23
CA LEU A 300 4.46 10.11 14.17
C LEU A 300 5.18 10.13 12.82
N VAL A 301 4.47 10.33 11.70
CA VAL A 301 5.12 10.56 10.39
C VAL A 301 6.06 11.75 10.46
N ALA A 302 5.62 12.89 10.98
CA ALA A 302 6.45 14.09 11.12
C ALA A 302 7.70 13.87 11.99
N ALA A 303 7.60 13.02 13.03
CA ALA A 303 8.71 12.70 13.91
C ALA A 303 9.73 11.73 13.29
N PHE A 304 9.26 10.69 12.60
CA PHE A 304 10.13 9.61 12.09
C PHE A 304 10.62 9.84 10.66
N LEU A 305 9.86 10.53 9.81
CA LEU A 305 10.22 10.76 8.42
C LEU A 305 11.58 11.47 8.23
N PRO A 306 11.99 12.47 9.04
CA PRO A 306 13.32 13.08 8.92
C PRO A 306 14.46 12.08 9.09
N VAL A 307 14.27 11.01 9.88
CA VAL A 307 15.27 9.95 10.06
C VAL A 307 15.50 9.19 8.75
N LEU A 308 14.45 8.94 7.97
CA LEU A 308 14.59 8.33 6.64
C LEU A 308 15.12 9.34 5.64
N VAL A 309 14.44 10.47 5.46
CA VAL A 309 14.74 11.41 4.37
C VAL A 309 16.14 12.02 4.49
N VAL A 310 16.60 12.27 5.72
CA VAL A 310 17.91 12.89 5.99
C VAL A 310 18.89 11.91 6.60
N GLY A 311 18.45 11.11 7.58
CA GLY A 311 19.35 10.18 8.28
C GLY A 311 19.89 9.09 7.34
N GLU A 312 19.05 8.48 6.52
CA GLU A 312 19.43 7.42 5.58
C GLU A 312 20.55 7.84 4.61
N PRO A 313 20.43 8.94 3.84
CA PRO A 313 21.51 9.35 2.93
C PRO A 313 22.75 9.84 3.68
N VAL A 314 22.61 10.49 4.83
CA VAL A 314 23.74 10.98 5.63
C VAL A 314 24.54 9.80 6.20
N LEU A 315 23.88 8.83 6.82
CA LEU A 315 24.53 7.66 7.40
C LEU A 315 25.19 6.80 6.31
N THR A 316 24.52 6.62 5.18
CA THR A 316 25.10 5.96 3.99
C THR A 316 26.38 6.67 3.53
N TYR A 317 26.33 8.00 3.38
CA TYR A 317 27.48 8.81 2.97
C TYR A 317 28.64 8.70 3.97
N LEU A 318 28.35 8.71 5.27
CA LEU A 318 29.35 8.61 6.34
C LEU A 318 29.93 7.19 6.48
N ALA A 319 29.16 6.15 6.20
CA ALA A 319 29.64 4.77 6.35
C ALA A 319 30.43 4.31 5.12
N ALA A 320 30.10 4.80 3.93
CA ALA A 320 30.77 4.45 2.69
C ALA A 320 32.19 5.04 2.54
N ARG A 321 32.61 5.95 3.44
CA ARG A 321 33.86 6.74 3.30
C ARG A 321 35.12 5.90 3.13
N ARG A 322 35.12 4.68 3.66
CA ARG A 322 36.29 3.80 3.73
C ARG A 322 36.35 2.77 2.61
N LEU A 323 35.28 2.61 1.84
CA LEU A 323 35.22 1.63 0.74
C LEU A 323 35.56 2.30 -0.59
N ASP A 324 35.93 1.51 -1.58
CA ASP A 324 36.00 1.95 -2.98
C ASP A 324 34.60 2.03 -3.61
N ALA A 325 34.45 2.76 -4.72
CA ALA A 325 33.15 3.09 -5.31
C ALA A 325 32.27 1.87 -5.62
N THR A 326 32.84 0.84 -6.26
CA THR A 326 32.09 -0.35 -6.67
C THR A 326 31.62 -1.18 -5.47
N PRO A 327 32.49 -1.54 -4.49
CA PRO A 327 32.03 -2.18 -3.25
C PRO A 327 31.04 -1.33 -2.46
N ALA A 328 31.23 -0.01 -2.37
CA ALA A 328 30.30 0.88 -1.67
C ALA A 328 28.90 0.86 -2.30
N PHE A 329 28.81 0.96 -3.63
CA PHE A 329 27.54 0.84 -4.36
C PHE A 329 26.87 -0.50 -4.07
N ALA A 330 27.59 -1.61 -4.30
CA ALA A 330 27.05 -2.95 -4.21
C ALA A 330 26.57 -3.28 -2.79
N VAL A 331 27.37 -2.95 -1.78
CA VAL A 331 27.01 -3.19 -0.38
C VAL A 331 25.78 -2.37 0.02
N ALA A 332 25.72 -1.07 -0.32
CA ALA A 332 24.57 -0.24 0.03
C ALA A 332 23.28 -0.70 -0.68
N ALA A 333 23.36 -0.97 -1.98
CA ALA A 333 22.21 -1.43 -2.75
C ALA A 333 21.69 -2.80 -2.28
N LEU A 334 22.59 -3.76 -2.05
CA LEU A 334 22.22 -5.08 -1.56
C LEU A 334 21.70 -5.04 -0.12
N ALA A 335 22.31 -4.25 0.76
CA ALA A 335 21.85 -4.11 2.14
C ALA A 335 20.45 -3.51 2.20
N PHE A 336 20.17 -2.47 1.40
CA PHE A 336 18.84 -1.87 1.33
C PHE A 336 17.81 -2.85 0.76
N LEU A 337 18.15 -3.55 -0.32
CA LEU A 337 17.28 -4.58 -0.91
C LEU A 337 16.95 -5.70 0.10
N VAL A 338 17.95 -6.21 0.81
CA VAL A 338 17.74 -7.23 1.86
C VAL A 338 16.90 -6.67 3.00
N THR A 339 17.07 -5.41 3.37
CA THR A 339 16.28 -4.74 4.40
C THR A 339 14.81 -4.64 3.98
N LEU A 340 14.51 -4.25 2.74
CA LEU A 340 13.15 -4.23 2.19
C LEU A 340 12.53 -5.63 2.16
N LEU A 341 13.27 -6.64 1.68
CA LEU A 341 12.78 -8.01 1.65
C LEU A 341 12.50 -8.56 3.06
N PHE A 342 13.35 -8.23 4.03
CA PHE A 342 13.12 -8.57 5.43
C PHE A 342 11.86 -7.89 5.96
N ASP A 343 11.67 -6.60 5.69
CA ASP A 343 10.48 -5.85 6.07
C ASP A 343 9.20 -6.47 5.48
N TYR A 344 9.19 -6.76 4.18
CA TYR A 344 8.07 -7.45 3.53
C TYR A 344 7.79 -8.83 4.11
N THR A 345 8.84 -9.57 4.45
CA THR A 345 8.68 -10.88 5.11
C THR A 345 8.02 -10.72 6.47
N VAL A 346 8.43 -9.72 7.26
CA VAL A 346 7.83 -9.42 8.57
C VAL A 346 6.37 -8.96 8.42
N LEU A 347 6.07 -8.16 7.40
CA LEU A 347 4.73 -7.63 7.13
C LEU A 347 3.79 -8.64 6.45
N GLY A 348 4.33 -9.75 5.92
CA GLY A 348 3.59 -10.79 5.21
C GLY A 348 3.28 -10.45 3.75
N VAL A 349 3.98 -9.47 3.16
CA VAL A 349 3.74 -9.03 1.77
C VAL A 349 4.24 -10.08 0.78
N ARG A 350 3.33 -10.58 -0.08
CA ARG A 350 3.62 -11.62 -1.09
C ARG A 350 3.67 -11.11 -2.52
N SER A 351 2.99 -10.00 -2.78
CA SER A 351 2.84 -9.34 -4.08
C SER A 351 2.99 -7.84 -3.91
N LEU A 352 3.49 -7.16 -4.94
CA LEU A 352 3.63 -5.71 -4.96
C LEU A 352 3.16 -5.17 -6.31
N PRO A 353 2.43 -4.03 -6.31
CA PRO A 353 2.15 -3.29 -7.54
C PRO A 353 3.45 -2.94 -8.29
N LEU A 354 3.41 -2.92 -9.62
CA LEU A 354 4.61 -2.71 -10.45
C LEU A 354 5.27 -1.35 -10.20
N ASP A 355 4.46 -0.31 -9.99
CA ASP A 355 4.93 1.04 -9.70
C ASP A 355 5.70 1.12 -8.37
N THR A 356 5.30 0.32 -7.39
CA THR A 356 5.97 0.17 -6.08
C THR A 356 7.35 -0.46 -6.27
N VAL A 357 7.43 -1.55 -7.06
CA VAL A 357 8.71 -2.20 -7.38
C VAL A 357 9.65 -1.24 -8.09
N VAL A 358 9.15 -0.53 -9.10
CA VAL A 358 9.92 0.49 -9.84
C VAL A 358 10.42 1.59 -8.92
N HIS A 359 9.56 2.07 -8.02
CA HIS A 359 9.93 3.08 -7.04
C HIS A 359 11.07 2.59 -6.12
N HIS A 360 10.97 1.39 -5.56
CA HIS A 360 12.01 0.85 -4.69
C HIS A 360 13.33 0.57 -5.42
N VAL A 361 13.29 0.14 -6.68
CA VAL A 361 14.50 0.04 -7.51
C VAL A 361 15.18 1.40 -7.65
N ALA A 362 14.42 2.48 -7.82
CA ALA A 362 14.97 3.83 -7.88
C ALA A 362 15.58 4.28 -6.53
N VAL A 363 14.94 3.95 -5.40
CA VAL A 363 15.47 4.21 -4.05
C VAL A 363 16.79 3.45 -3.82
N VAL A 364 16.83 2.15 -4.15
CA VAL A 364 18.03 1.30 -4.08
C VAL A 364 19.17 1.91 -4.91
N ALA A 365 18.86 2.34 -6.13
CA ALA A 365 19.85 2.98 -7.00
C ALA A 365 20.36 4.30 -6.41
N ALA A 366 19.49 5.15 -5.87
CA ALA A 366 19.85 6.41 -5.24
C ALA A 366 20.84 6.20 -4.08
N ILE A 367 20.53 5.27 -3.17
CA ILE A 367 21.40 4.89 -2.05
C ILE A 367 22.74 4.33 -2.52
N GLY A 368 22.72 3.45 -3.52
CA GLY A 368 23.94 2.93 -4.15
C GLY A 368 24.83 4.04 -4.70
N PHE A 369 24.27 5.00 -5.44
CA PHE A 369 25.02 6.13 -6.00
C PHE A 369 25.56 7.10 -4.94
N ILE A 370 24.81 7.33 -3.86
CA ILE A 370 25.29 8.10 -2.71
C ILE A 370 26.51 7.41 -2.09
N ALA A 371 26.44 6.11 -1.85
CA ALA A 371 27.56 5.33 -1.31
C ALA A 371 28.78 5.34 -2.24
N ALA A 372 28.56 5.11 -3.54
CA ALA A 372 29.61 5.11 -4.56
C ALA A 372 30.34 6.46 -4.63
N GLY A 373 29.60 7.56 -4.63
CA GLY A 373 30.18 8.89 -4.67
C GLY A 373 30.81 9.32 -3.34
N ALA A 374 30.40 8.70 -2.23
CA ALA A 374 31.02 8.88 -0.92
C ALA A 374 32.23 7.96 -0.69
N SER A 375 32.61 7.12 -1.65
CA SER A 375 33.74 6.22 -1.52
C SER A 375 35.08 6.95 -1.39
N ARG A 376 36.10 6.23 -0.91
CA ARG A 376 37.49 6.69 -0.85
C ARG A 376 37.98 7.12 -2.24
N SER A 377 37.76 6.27 -3.25
CA SER A 377 38.16 6.52 -4.64
C SER A 377 37.48 7.72 -5.28
N ALA A 378 36.26 8.07 -4.85
CA ALA A 378 35.53 9.23 -5.35
C ALA A 378 35.90 10.56 -4.66
N ARG A 379 36.68 10.51 -3.55
CA ARG A 379 37.20 11.70 -2.85
C ARG A 379 38.65 12.03 -3.18
N ASP A 380 39.26 11.28 -4.09
CA ASP A 380 40.56 11.64 -4.65
C ASP A 380 40.44 13.04 -5.31
N PRO A 381 41.35 14.00 -5.11
CA PRO A 381 41.19 15.38 -5.60
C PRO A 381 40.97 15.50 -7.11
N ASP A 382 41.36 14.47 -7.87
CA ASP A 382 41.21 14.38 -9.33
C ASP A 382 39.91 13.67 -9.77
N ALA A 383 39.11 13.16 -8.83
CA ALA A 383 37.88 12.42 -9.10
C ALA A 383 36.65 13.36 -9.28
N ASP A 384 35.84 13.08 -10.30
CA ASP A 384 34.58 13.78 -10.55
C ASP A 384 33.52 13.41 -9.51
N LEU A 385 33.03 14.40 -8.74
CA LEU A 385 31.98 14.27 -7.71
C LEU A 385 30.58 13.90 -8.26
N GLY A 386 30.48 13.58 -9.55
CA GLY A 386 29.21 13.36 -10.24
C GLY A 386 28.31 12.27 -9.64
N HIS A 387 28.87 11.20 -9.08
CA HIS A 387 28.08 10.09 -8.53
C HIS A 387 27.26 10.48 -7.29
N VAL A 388 27.81 11.30 -6.37
CA VAL A 388 27.03 11.80 -5.20
C VAL A 388 25.91 12.71 -5.66
N ARG A 389 26.19 13.60 -6.63
CA ARG A 389 25.17 14.51 -7.16
C ARG A 389 24.03 13.74 -7.80
N THR A 390 24.32 12.71 -8.60
CA THR A 390 23.31 11.82 -9.17
C THR A 390 22.51 11.11 -8.09
N GLY A 391 23.18 10.53 -7.09
CA GLY A 391 22.51 9.83 -5.99
C GLY A 391 21.61 10.75 -5.16
N VAL A 392 22.07 11.96 -4.82
CA VAL A 392 21.28 12.96 -4.09
C VAL A 392 20.11 13.48 -4.93
N LEU A 393 20.30 13.73 -6.23
CA LEU A 393 19.21 14.13 -7.11
C LEU A 393 18.16 13.03 -7.24
N LEU A 394 18.58 11.78 -7.45
CA LEU A 394 17.67 10.64 -7.46
C LEU A 394 16.94 10.51 -6.12
N TRP A 395 17.64 10.65 -5.00
CA TRP A 395 17.07 10.60 -3.64
C TRP A 395 16.02 11.69 -3.42
N ILE A 396 16.32 12.93 -3.83
CA ILE A 396 15.36 14.03 -3.76
C ILE A 396 14.16 13.72 -4.66
N VAL A 397 14.36 13.23 -5.88
CA VAL A 397 13.26 12.87 -6.77
C VAL A 397 12.39 11.80 -6.12
N VAL A 398 12.95 10.67 -5.70
CA VAL A 398 12.15 9.57 -5.12
C VAL A 398 11.55 9.93 -3.75
N GLY A 399 12.19 10.78 -2.95
CA GLY A 399 11.67 11.21 -1.65
C GLY A 399 10.65 12.36 -1.73
N VAL A 400 10.80 13.27 -2.69
CA VAL A 400 9.94 14.45 -2.85
C VAL A 400 8.74 14.17 -3.75
N LEU A 401 8.84 13.29 -4.75
CA LEU A 401 7.70 12.98 -5.62
C LEU A 401 6.47 12.47 -4.85
N PRO A 402 6.62 11.55 -3.88
CA PRO A 402 5.50 11.11 -3.06
C PRO A 402 4.89 12.24 -2.24
N LEU A 403 5.71 13.15 -1.70
CA LEU A 403 5.27 14.35 -0.97
C LEU A 403 4.50 15.33 -1.86
N LEU A 404 4.92 15.50 -3.12
CA LEU A 404 4.23 16.39 -4.07
C LEU A 404 2.82 15.91 -4.41
N ARG A 405 2.54 14.61 -4.33
CA ARG A 405 1.19 14.06 -4.50
C ARG A 405 0.23 14.46 -3.37
N PHE A 406 0.72 14.92 -2.22
CA PHE A 406 -0.10 15.46 -1.12
C PHE A 406 -0.37 16.96 -1.27
N VAL A 407 0.54 17.71 -1.88
CA VAL A 407 0.37 19.16 -2.12
C VAL A 407 -0.46 19.42 -3.39
N TYR A 408 -0.36 18.51 -4.36
CA TYR A 408 -1.14 18.50 -5.58
C TYR A 408 -1.67 17.07 -5.78
N PRO A 409 -2.84 16.72 -5.22
CA PRO A 409 -3.54 15.51 -5.62
C PRO A 409 -3.78 15.61 -7.13
N ILE A 410 -3.34 14.59 -7.85
CA ILE A 410 -3.16 14.59 -9.31
C ILE A 410 -4.19 13.70 -9.96
#